data_AF-A0A150QSX1-F1
#
_entry.id   AF-A0A150QSX1-F1
#
_cell.length_a   1.000
_cell.length_b   1.000
_cell.length_c   1.000
_cell.angle_alpha   90.00
_cell.angle_beta   90.00
_cell.angle_gamma   90.00
#
_symmetry.space_group_name_H-M   'P 1'
#
loop_
_entity.id
_entity.type
_entity.pdbx_description
1 polymer ?
#
loop_
_entity_poly.entity_id
_entity_poly.type
_entity_poly.pdbx_seq_one_letter_code
_entity_poly.pdbx_strand_id
1 'polypeptide(L)'
;MRSFASTGFFCGGLLLLAFAGPACSRVSTGDAGGNVVSGDPGDENCVPSDEEGSATAPTFPGAGFSGAGDPITSALDPLSCGSGSRFTPVEETVEVDCYYSNNDQTTPMAFVERIVEIASSEELVHVRLTLNPAFVDNTYGETAIGWGGDEQAEPAPEPGPGPGPGPGGGPAPKPKGHKGHTFKDLVGSDKAQFQLTDGTGELVLDFFVDYISEDESQPSGYGSLGVVGGEGQMLLGDADAIVAATTSLDRDLNACGYGGYIVDSPATDESYTPNAETENWDYRVVYDVWVSASAFGAAGFGDAAISYVHASPSKYPSDTLVVTEGPCPSTCEDEDPPAGEGGSDPGEVPGEDEVCQETGDECASNTDCCAYGDVCFNGVCQPFDIPR
;
A
#
# COMPACT_ATOMS: atom_id res chain seq x y z
N MET A 1 -50.99 -9.74 21.94
CA MET A 1 -51.97 -10.05 20.88
C MET A 1 -51.30 -9.69 19.57
N ARG A 2 -51.00 -10.55 18.59
CA ARG A 2 -51.33 -11.94 18.28
C ARG A 2 -50.04 -12.72 18.04
N SER A 3 -50.09 -14.00 18.38
CA SER A 3 -49.02 -15.00 18.25
C SER A 3 -49.11 -15.69 16.90
N PHE A 4 -47.97 -16.03 16.29
CA PHE A 4 -47.80 -17.29 15.56
C PHE A 4 -46.39 -17.82 15.78
N ALA A 5 -46.31 -18.85 16.62
CA ALA A 5 -45.20 -19.78 16.67
C ALA A 5 -45.34 -20.77 15.50
N SER A 6 -44.22 -21.12 14.87
CA SER A 6 -44.09 -22.26 13.97
C SER A 6 -42.73 -22.91 14.19
N THR A 7 -42.71 -23.85 15.12
CA THR A 7 -41.70 -24.90 15.25
C THR A 7 -41.78 -25.85 14.07
N GLY A 8 -40.70 -25.97 13.31
CA GLY A 8 -40.52 -26.98 12.26
C GLY A 8 -39.23 -27.76 12.51
N PHE A 9 -39.38 -28.94 13.12
CA PHE A 9 -38.33 -29.92 13.36
C PHE A 9 -38.27 -30.85 12.13
N PHE A 10 -37.16 -30.86 11.38
CA PHE A 10 -36.86 -31.91 10.42
C PHE A 10 -35.56 -32.61 10.85
N CYS A 11 -35.73 -33.79 11.43
CA CYS A 11 -34.69 -34.81 11.48
C CYS A 11 -34.54 -35.46 10.10
N GLY A 12 -33.30 -35.75 9.72
CA GLY A 12 -32.96 -36.93 8.92
C GLY A 12 -32.37 -36.62 7.56
N GLY A 13 -31.09 -36.94 7.39
CA GLY A 13 -30.50 -37.04 6.05
C GLY A 13 -28.98 -36.89 6.00
N LEU A 14 -28.24 -37.69 6.77
CA LEU A 14 -26.82 -37.94 6.48
C LEU A 14 -26.75 -38.69 5.14
N LEU A 15 -26.43 -38.00 4.05
CA LEU A 15 -26.15 -38.60 2.75
C LEU A 15 -24.67 -38.37 2.43
N LEU A 16 -23.86 -39.39 2.73
CA LEU A 16 -22.49 -39.53 2.23
C LEU A 16 -22.56 -39.77 0.71
N LEU A 17 -22.09 -38.80 -0.07
CA LEU A 17 -21.78 -38.98 -1.49
C LEU A 17 -20.26 -38.99 -1.65
N ALA A 18 -19.71 -40.20 -1.66
CA ALA A 18 -18.36 -40.46 -2.12
C ALA A 18 -18.34 -40.39 -3.66
N PHE A 19 -17.67 -39.38 -4.21
CA PHE A 19 -17.24 -39.42 -5.60
C PHE A 19 -15.79 -39.89 -5.65
N ALA A 20 -15.63 -41.15 -6.06
CA ALA A 20 -14.38 -41.65 -6.61
C ALA A 20 -14.34 -41.29 -8.11
N GLY A 21 -13.35 -40.52 -8.52
CA GLY A 21 -13.07 -40.14 -9.90
C GLY A 21 -11.57 -39.82 -10.06
N PRO A 22 -10.98 -40.07 -11.23
CA PRO A 22 -9.69 -40.75 -11.32
C PRO A 22 -8.48 -39.84 -11.16
N ALA A 23 -7.44 -40.42 -10.56
CA ALA A 23 -6.07 -39.95 -10.61
C ALA A 23 -5.60 -39.85 -12.08
N CYS A 24 -5.27 -38.63 -12.50
CA CYS A 24 -4.43 -38.38 -13.66
C CYS A 24 -3.03 -38.02 -13.15
N SER A 25 -2.15 -39.02 -13.11
CA SER A 25 -0.72 -38.81 -13.02
C SER A 25 -0.23 -38.17 -14.33
N ARG A 26 0.25 -36.93 -14.27
CA ARG A 26 1.23 -36.44 -15.24
C ARG A 26 2.56 -36.22 -14.53
N VAL A 27 3.44 -37.17 -14.78
CA VAL A 27 4.88 -37.01 -14.66
C VAL A 27 5.29 -35.99 -15.72
N SER A 28 5.76 -34.83 -15.30
CA SER A 28 6.56 -33.94 -16.14
C SER A 28 7.95 -33.87 -15.51
N THR A 29 8.91 -34.52 -16.19
CA THR A 29 10.33 -34.43 -15.91
C THR A 29 10.84 -33.11 -16.50
N GLY A 30 10.97 -32.09 -15.65
CA GLY A 30 11.73 -30.87 -15.92
C GLY A 30 13.06 -30.96 -15.19
N ASP A 31 14.12 -31.23 -15.93
CA ASP A 31 15.51 -31.26 -15.47
C ASP A 31 16.00 -29.82 -15.37
N ALA A 32 16.15 -29.29 -14.15
CA ALA A 32 16.75 -27.98 -13.90
C ALA A 32 18.07 -28.20 -13.15
N GLY A 33 19.15 -28.37 -13.92
CA GLY A 33 20.51 -28.31 -13.41
C GLY A 33 20.85 -26.87 -13.05
N GLY A 34 20.60 -26.48 -11.80
CA GLY A 34 21.12 -25.24 -11.24
C GLY A 34 22.62 -25.38 -10.97
N ASN A 35 23.43 -24.67 -11.76
CA ASN A 35 24.81 -24.40 -11.41
C ASN A 35 24.82 -23.47 -10.20
N VAL A 36 25.34 -23.95 -9.07
CA VAL A 36 25.65 -23.12 -7.91
C VAL A 36 26.84 -22.25 -8.27
N VAL A 37 26.59 -20.97 -8.61
CA VAL A 37 27.62 -19.94 -8.60
C VAL A 37 27.65 -19.39 -7.18
N SER A 38 28.71 -19.71 -6.45
CA SER A 38 29.03 -19.07 -5.18
C SER A 38 29.34 -17.59 -5.45
N GLY A 39 28.39 -16.70 -5.14
CA GLY A 39 28.56 -15.26 -5.20
C GLY A 39 29.46 -14.75 -4.07
N ASP A 40 30.41 -13.92 -4.44
CA ASP A 40 31.39 -13.22 -3.63
C ASP A 40 30.72 -12.00 -2.94
N PRO A 41 30.79 -11.82 -1.61
CA PRO A 41 30.00 -10.80 -0.90
C PRO A 41 30.70 -9.43 -0.84
N GLY A 42 31.15 -8.90 -1.99
CA GLY A 42 31.97 -7.67 -2.01
C GLY A 42 31.80 -6.75 -3.21
N ASP A 43 30.74 -6.88 -4.01
CA ASP A 43 30.51 -6.00 -5.17
C ASP A 43 29.12 -5.35 -5.07
N GLU A 44 29.08 -4.18 -4.46
CA GLU A 44 27.89 -3.32 -4.31
C GLU A 44 27.69 -2.37 -5.51
N ASN A 45 28.08 -2.82 -6.70
CA ASN A 45 27.65 -2.21 -7.95
C ASN A 45 26.26 -2.73 -8.32
N CYS A 46 25.26 -1.84 -8.26
CA CYS A 46 23.92 -2.06 -8.81
C CYS A 46 24.01 -2.28 -10.32
N VAL A 47 24.32 -3.50 -10.73
CA VAL A 47 24.02 -3.96 -12.08
C VAL A 47 22.50 -4.10 -12.12
N PRO A 48 21.77 -3.39 -12.99
CA PRO A 48 20.36 -3.69 -13.20
C PRO A 48 20.31 -5.14 -13.64
N SER A 49 19.81 -6.00 -12.76
CA SER A 49 19.51 -7.37 -13.12
C SER A 49 18.46 -7.30 -14.22
N ASP A 50 18.75 -7.84 -15.40
CA ASP A 50 17.78 -8.06 -16.48
C ASP A 50 16.68 -9.08 -16.09
N GLU A 51 16.55 -9.39 -14.80
CA GLU A 51 15.42 -10.10 -14.21
C GLU A 51 14.38 -9.02 -13.89
N GLU A 52 13.17 -9.14 -14.43
CA GLU A 52 12.03 -8.23 -14.21
C GLU A 52 11.83 -7.97 -12.71
N GLY A 53 12.49 -6.92 -12.21
CA GLY A 53 12.45 -6.54 -10.80
C GLY A 53 11.05 -6.05 -10.47
N SER A 54 10.32 -6.80 -9.66
CA SER A 54 9.07 -6.37 -9.05
C SER A 54 9.25 -4.96 -8.47
N ALA A 55 8.53 -3.99 -9.04
CA ALA A 55 8.59 -2.61 -8.59
C ALA A 55 8.10 -2.54 -7.14
N THR A 56 8.88 -1.89 -6.27
CA THR A 56 8.46 -1.70 -4.88
C THR A 56 7.31 -0.71 -4.82
N ALA A 57 6.29 -1.02 -4.01
CA ALA A 57 5.15 -0.12 -3.82
C ALA A 57 5.60 1.25 -3.27
N PRO A 58 5.02 2.36 -3.76
CA PRO A 58 5.26 3.66 -3.16
C PRO A 58 4.88 3.67 -1.67
N THR A 59 5.69 4.32 -0.83
CA THR A 59 5.32 4.52 0.56
C THR A 59 4.51 5.80 0.72
N PHE A 60 3.26 5.69 1.14
CA PHE A 60 2.46 6.82 1.60
C PHE A 60 2.49 6.91 3.14
N PRO A 61 2.57 8.13 3.71
CA PRO A 61 2.56 8.30 5.17
C PRO A 61 1.21 7.89 5.76
N GLY A 62 1.19 7.68 7.07
CA GLY A 62 -0.06 7.52 7.84
C GLY A 62 -0.61 6.10 7.96
N ALA A 63 0.18 5.08 7.64
CA ALA A 63 -0.23 3.68 7.82
C ALA A 63 -0.40 3.22 9.29
N GLY A 64 -0.01 4.06 10.26
CA GLY A 64 0.12 3.66 11.66
C GLY A 64 1.14 2.53 11.85
N PHE A 65 0.97 1.77 12.92
CA PHE A 65 1.77 0.57 13.24
C PHE A 65 1.01 -0.73 13.02
N SER A 66 -0.13 -0.69 12.30
CA SER A 66 -0.90 -1.88 11.99
C SER A 66 -0.15 -2.86 11.09
N GLY A 67 0.86 -2.41 10.34
CA GLY A 67 1.47 -3.18 9.26
C GLY A 67 0.69 -3.07 7.94
N ALA A 68 -0.42 -2.31 7.90
CA ALA A 68 -1.11 -2.01 6.65
C ALA A 68 -0.26 -1.17 5.68
N GLY A 69 0.81 -0.54 6.18
CA GLY A 69 1.78 0.22 5.42
C GLY A 69 2.85 -0.60 4.74
N ASP A 70 3.02 -1.84 5.18
CA ASP A 70 3.93 -2.77 4.54
C ASP A 70 3.33 -3.18 3.20
N PRO A 71 4.17 -3.48 2.19
CA PRO A 71 3.70 -4.09 0.96
C PRO A 71 2.78 -5.26 1.28
N ILE A 72 1.78 -5.53 0.43
CA ILE A 72 0.91 -6.69 0.63
C ILE A 72 1.80 -7.92 0.87
N THR A 73 1.76 -8.40 2.11
CA THR A 73 2.27 -9.72 2.43
C THR A 73 1.03 -10.58 2.48
N SER A 74 1.07 -11.74 1.83
CA SER A 74 0.06 -12.76 2.07
C SER A 74 -0.16 -12.90 3.57
N ALA A 75 -1.41 -13.04 3.99
CA ALA A 75 -1.81 -13.20 5.39
C ALA A 75 -2.35 -11.99 6.13
N LEU A 76 -2.83 -10.97 5.43
CA LEU A 76 -3.69 -9.98 6.04
C LEU A 76 -5.11 -10.54 6.17
N ASP A 77 -5.51 -10.85 7.40
CA ASP A 77 -6.90 -11.19 7.69
C ASP A 77 -7.76 -9.93 7.52
N PRO A 78 -8.80 -9.95 6.65
CA PRO A 78 -9.70 -8.82 6.44
C PRO A 78 -10.31 -8.28 7.74
N LEU A 79 -10.37 -9.10 8.79
CA LEU A 79 -10.92 -8.74 10.09
C LEU A 79 -9.85 -8.48 11.16
N SER A 80 -8.57 -8.32 10.77
CA SER A 80 -7.48 -8.04 11.71
C SER A 80 -7.11 -6.56 11.74
N CYS A 81 -6.60 -6.12 12.89
CA CYS A 81 -5.93 -4.83 13.03
C CYS A 81 -4.48 -4.90 12.50
N GLY A 82 -4.30 -5.48 11.31
CA GLY A 82 -3.02 -5.62 10.61
C GLY A 82 -1.99 -6.60 11.21
N SER A 83 -2.32 -7.28 12.32
CA SER A 83 -1.49 -8.34 12.90
C SER A 83 -2.27 -9.66 13.00
N GLY A 84 -1.94 -10.64 12.15
CA GLY A 84 -2.45 -11.99 12.26
C GLY A 84 -2.31 -12.81 10.99
N SER A 85 -1.29 -13.67 10.92
CA SER A 85 -1.13 -14.58 9.77
C SER A 85 -2.21 -15.68 9.77
N ARG A 86 -3.10 -15.65 8.77
CA ARG A 86 -4.03 -16.76 8.44
C ARG A 86 -3.86 -17.33 7.02
N PHE A 87 -3.03 -16.72 6.19
CA PHE A 87 -2.88 -17.07 4.78
C PHE A 87 -1.43 -17.45 4.48
N THR A 88 -1.21 -18.11 3.36
CA THR A 88 0.12 -18.50 2.87
C THR A 88 0.25 -18.03 1.43
N PRO A 89 1.34 -17.34 1.04
CA PRO A 89 1.50 -16.83 -0.32
C PRO A 89 1.61 -18.00 -1.29
N VAL A 90 1.00 -17.88 -2.46
CA VAL A 90 1.27 -18.79 -3.60
C VAL A 90 2.45 -18.26 -4.40
N GLU A 91 2.47 -16.94 -4.60
CA GLU A 91 3.55 -16.20 -5.26
C GLU A 91 4.14 -15.19 -4.27
N GLU A 92 5.47 -15.08 -4.23
CA GLU A 92 6.18 -14.16 -3.32
C GLU A 92 6.34 -12.76 -3.93
N THR A 93 6.09 -12.60 -5.24
CA THR A 93 6.19 -11.33 -5.95
C THR A 93 4.86 -10.61 -5.97
N VAL A 94 4.77 -9.51 -5.21
CA VAL A 94 3.68 -8.55 -5.35
C VAL A 94 3.86 -7.81 -6.66
N GLU A 95 2.81 -7.70 -7.45
CA GLU A 95 2.78 -6.78 -8.58
C GLU A 95 2.17 -5.44 -8.16
N VAL A 96 2.74 -4.35 -8.67
CA VAL A 96 2.34 -3.00 -8.31
C VAL A 96 2.17 -2.12 -9.54
N ASP A 97 1.00 -1.47 -9.65
CA ASP A 97 0.78 -0.41 -10.63
C ASP A 97 0.54 0.93 -9.92
N CYS A 98 1.08 2.00 -10.51
CA CYS A 98 0.94 3.34 -9.99
C CYS A 98 0.04 4.20 -10.87
N TYR A 99 -0.77 5.02 -10.22
CA TYR A 99 -1.80 5.82 -10.87
C TYR A 99 -1.53 7.29 -10.63
N TYR A 100 -1.45 8.03 -11.72
CA TYR A 100 -1.12 9.45 -11.73
C TYR A 100 -2.34 10.28 -12.12
N SER A 101 -2.41 11.51 -11.60
CA SER A 101 -3.41 12.45 -12.11
C SER A 101 -2.96 12.99 -13.47
N ASN A 102 -3.92 13.41 -14.29
CA ASN A 102 -3.61 14.07 -15.56
C ASN A 102 -2.79 15.37 -15.41
N ASN A 103 -2.74 15.95 -14.21
CA ASN A 103 -2.06 17.23 -13.94
C ASN A 103 -0.69 17.06 -13.25
N ASP A 104 -0.40 15.88 -12.70
CA ASP A 104 0.84 15.55 -12.01
C ASP A 104 1.19 14.09 -12.29
N GLN A 105 2.27 13.89 -13.06
CA GLN A 105 2.83 12.58 -13.43
C GLN A 105 4.12 12.25 -12.67
N THR A 106 4.42 13.01 -11.61
CA THR A 106 5.61 12.79 -10.77
C THR A 106 5.25 12.16 -9.43
N THR A 107 4.06 12.44 -8.93
CA THR A 107 3.56 11.88 -7.67
C THR A 107 2.40 10.94 -7.95
N PRO A 108 2.49 9.64 -7.62
CA PRO A 108 1.35 8.75 -7.73
C PRO A 108 0.25 9.21 -6.77
N MET A 109 -0.98 9.30 -7.29
CA MET A 109 -2.19 9.63 -6.53
C MET A 109 -2.80 8.40 -5.89
N ALA A 110 -2.47 7.23 -6.41
CA ALA A 110 -2.81 5.94 -5.86
C ALA A 110 -1.82 4.89 -6.39
N PHE A 111 -1.79 3.74 -5.74
CA PHE A 111 -1.20 2.54 -6.31
C PHE A 111 -2.07 1.33 -5.98
N VAL A 112 -1.93 0.31 -6.81
CA VAL A 112 -2.58 -0.99 -6.64
C VAL A 112 -1.52 -2.02 -6.39
N GLU A 113 -1.72 -2.83 -5.36
CA GLU A 113 -0.94 -4.04 -5.12
C GLU A 113 -1.82 -5.25 -5.37
N ARG A 114 -1.24 -6.31 -5.95
CA ARG A 114 -1.93 -7.58 -6.17
C ARG A 114 -1.03 -8.76 -5.87
N ILE A 115 -1.62 -9.79 -5.28
CA ILE A 115 -0.97 -11.07 -4.99
C ILE A 115 -1.98 -12.21 -5.14
N VAL A 116 -1.48 -13.39 -5.51
CA VAL A 116 -2.24 -14.65 -5.40
C VAL A 116 -1.83 -15.37 -4.11
N GLU A 117 -2.81 -15.67 -3.25
CA GLU A 117 -2.60 -16.32 -1.96
C GLU A 117 -3.54 -17.51 -1.73
N ILE A 118 -3.17 -18.43 -0.83
CA ILE A 118 -4.05 -19.51 -0.40
C ILE A 118 -4.64 -19.20 0.98
N ALA A 119 -5.97 -19.23 1.04
CA ALA A 119 -6.78 -19.09 2.24
C ALA A 119 -7.62 -20.35 2.44
N SER A 120 -7.49 -21.06 3.56
CA SER A 120 -8.34 -22.23 3.86
C SER A 120 -8.40 -23.30 2.75
N SER A 121 -7.32 -23.46 1.96
CA SER A 121 -7.22 -24.33 0.77
C SER A 121 -7.94 -23.83 -0.49
N GLU A 122 -8.38 -22.58 -0.51
CA GLU A 122 -8.86 -21.87 -1.70
C GLU A 122 -7.80 -20.87 -2.16
N GLU A 123 -7.62 -20.76 -3.47
CA GLU A 123 -6.73 -19.78 -4.10
C GLU A 123 -7.51 -18.48 -4.31
N LEU A 124 -6.96 -17.39 -3.79
CA LEU A 124 -7.55 -16.06 -3.82
C LEU A 124 -6.60 -15.07 -4.50
N VAL A 125 -7.17 -14.12 -5.22
CA VAL A 125 -6.49 -12.90 -5.64
C VAL A 125 -6.82 -11.83 -4.61
N HIS A 126 -5.80 -11.32 -3.92
CA HIS A 126 -5.93 -10.16 -3.02
C HIS A 126 -5.45 -8.92 -3.77
N VAL A 127 -6.35 -7.96 -3.92
CA VAL A 127 -6.08 -6.65 -4.54
C VAL A 127 -6.25 -5.57 -3.48
N ARG A 128 -5.24 -4.71 -3.33
CA ARG A 128 -5.32 -3.51 -2.50
C ARG A 128 -5.16 -2.26 -3.34
N LEU A 129 -6.05 -1.31 -3.13
CA LEU A 129 -5.91 0.06 -3.60
C LEU A 129 -5.54 0.95 -2.40
N THR A 130 -4.41 1.64 -2.50
CA THR A 130 -3.99 2.65 -1.53
C THR A 130 -4.01 4.02 -2.18
N LEU A 131 -4.78 4.96 -1.63
CA LEU A 131 -4.82 6.34 -2.09
C LEU A 131 -3.77 7.20 -1.38
N ASN A 132 -3.21 8.16 -2.11
CA ASN A 132 -2.28 9.13 -1.55
C ASN A 132 -3.02 10.06 -0.58
N PRO A 133 -2.58 10.23 0.68
CA PRO A 133 -3.18 11.16 1.64
C PRO A 133 -3.20 12.63 1.20
N ALA A 134 -2.41 13.01 0.19
CA ALA A 134 -2.52 14.31 -0.46
C ALA A 134 -3.84 14.47 -1.24
N PHE A 135 -4.45 13.38 -1.70
CA PHE A 135 -5.75 13.35 -2.35
C PHE A 135 -6.90 13.29 -1.34
N VAL A 136 -6.91 12.26 -0.50
CA VAL A 136 -7.93 11.96 0.51
C VAL A 136 -7.32 11.06 1.58
N ASP A 137 -7.78 11.19 2.81
CA ASP A 137 -7.29 10.47 3.99
C ASP A 137 -8.44 10.29 5.02
N ASN A 138 -8.17 9.57 6.11
CA ASN A 138 -9.09 9.30 7.22
C ASN A 138 -8.96 10.29 8.38
N THR A 139 -8.66 11.56 8.09
CA THR A 139 -8.64 12.64 9.07
C THR A 139 -9.87 13.51 8.94
N TYR A 140 -10.71 13.56 9.97
CA TYR A 140 -12.00 14.24 9.91
C TYR A 140 -12.39 14.82 11.26
N GLY A 141 -13.38 15.70 11.25
CA GLY A 141 -13.82 16.45 12.42
C GLY A 141 -12.86 17.60 12.74
N GLU A 142 -12.66 17.87 14.02
CA GLU A 142 -11.73 18.91 14.50
C GLU A 142 -10.25 18.55 14.25
N THR A 143 -9.94 17.29 13.96
CA THR A 143 -8.59 16.78 13.71
C THR A 143 -8.25 16.61 12.23
N ALA A 144 -9.15 17.02 11.33
CA ALA A 144 -8.91 16.96 9.88
C ALA A 144 -7.68 17.78 9.46
N ILE A 145 -6.80 17.20 8.64
CA ILE A 145 -5.61 17.88 8.13
C ILE A 145 -5.66 18.07 6.62
N GLY A 146 -5.48 19.30 6.14
CA GLY A 146 -5.41 19.59 4.71
C GLY A 146 -6.75 19.90 4.03
N TRP A 147 -7.88 19.86 4.74
CA TRP A 147 -9.17 20.43 4.25
C TRP A 147 -9.34 21.85 4.78
N GLY A 148 -9.33 22.83 3.88
CA GLY A 148 -9.11 24.24 4.22
C GLY A 148 -10.20 24.86 5.09
N GLY A 149 -9.89 25.16 6.33
CA GLY A 149 -10.74 25.95 7.22
C GLY A 149 -9.98 27.02 7.99
N ASP A 150 -9.28 27.93 7.29
CA ASP A 150 -8.71 29.19 7.82
C ASP A 150 -7.89 29.10 9.13
N GLU A 151 -6.55 28.91 9.04
CA GLU A 151 -5.63 29.46 10.04
C GLU A 151 -4.39 30.11 9.38
N GLN A 152 -4.39 31.44 9.49
CA GLN A 152 -3.26 32.36 9.44
C GLN A 152 -2.23 32.13 8.32
N ALA A 153 -2.53 32.67 7.13
CA ALA A 153 -1.47 33.39 6.44
C ALA A 153 -0.95 34.45 7.42
N GLU A 154 0.16 34.16 8.11
CA GLU A 154 1.02 35.17 8.68
C GLU A 154 1.08 36.32 7.65
N PRO A 155 0.77 37.57 8.01
CA PRO A 155 0.83 38.65 7.06
C PRO A 155 2.23 38.63 6.46
N ALA A 156 2.32 38.32 5.17
CA ALA A 156 3.58 38.36 4.44
C ALA A 156 4.24 39.69 4.79
N PRO A 157 5.52 39.71 5.21
CA PRO A 157 6.20 40.97 5.48
C PRO A 157 6.04 41.83 4.22
N GLU A 158 5.52 43.04 4.40
CA GLU A 158 5.20 43.93 3.28
C GLU A 158 6.38 43.95 2.31
N PRO A 159 6.16 43.77 0.99
CA PRO A 159 7.25 43.85 0.04
C PRO A 159 7.80 45.27 0.11
N GLY A 160 8.99 45.38 0.70
CA GLY A 160 9.77 46.60 0.65
C GLY A 160 9.95 47.00 -0.83
N PRO A 161 10.04 48.31 -1.13
CA PRO A 161 10.10 48.79 -2.50
C PRO A 161 11.42 48.36 -3.16
N GLY A 162 11.43 47.19 -3.79
CA GLY A 162 12.54 46.62 -4.54
C GLY A 162 12.14 46.42 -6.01
N PRO A 163 13.04 46.70 -6.97
CA PRO A 163 12.68 46.70 -8.38
C PRO A 163 12.76 45.31 -9.02
N GLY A 164 11.69 44.93 -9.73
CA GLY A 164 11.77 44.08 -10.93
C GLY A 164 11.41 42.59 -10.75
N PRO A 165 10.50 42.05 -11.59
CA PRO A 165 10.18 40.62 -11.59
C PRO A 165 11.24 39.84 -12.38
N GLY A 166 11.91 38.90 -11.73
CA GLY A 166 12.63 37.81 -12.39
C GLY A 166 11.70 36.62 -12.62
N PRO A 167 11.92 35.80 -13.66
CA PRO A 167 11.13 34.59 -13.90
C PRO A 167 11.64 33.47 -12.98
N GLY A 168 11.09 33.42 -11.76
CA GLY A 168 11.31 32.33 -10.82
C GLY A 168 10.12 31.39 -10.83
N GLY A 169 10.32 30.14 -11.25
CA GLY A 169 9.38 29.04 -11.03
C GLY A 169 9.26 28.79 -9.53
N GLY A 170 8.25 29.38 -8.90
CA GLY A 170 7.79 28.94 -7.59
C GLY A 170 6.93 27.68 -7.74
N PRO A 171 6.87 26.81 -6.72
CA PRO A 171 5.98 25.67 -6.71
C PRO A 171 4.54 26.13 -6.99
N ALA A 172 3.85 25.40 -7.87
CA ALA A 172 2.47 25.70 -8.22
C ALA A 172 1.63 25.80 -6.94
N PRO A 173 0.75 26.81 -6.81
CA PRO A 173 -0.11 26.93 -5.64
C PRO A 173 -0.97 25.67 -5.51
N LYS A 174 -0.88 24.99 -4.36
CA LYS A 174 -1.74 23.83 -4.04
C LYS A 174 -3.19 24.24 -4.28
N PRO A 175 -3.97 23.45 -5.05
CA PRO A 175 -5.35 23.78 -5.31
C PRO A 175 -6.13 23.85 -4.00
N LYS A 176 -7.07 24.81 -3.89
CA LYS A 176 -7.90 24.97 -2.69
C LYS A 176 -8.97 23.87 -2.67
N GLY A 177 -8.76 22.86 -1.84
CA GLY A 177 -9.76 21.84 -1.53
C GLY A 177 -10.97 22.38 -0.78
N HIS A 178 -11.88 21.47 -0.41
CA HIS A 178 -13.12 21.78 0.28
C HIS A 178 -12.89 22.31 1.71
N LYS A 179 -13.90 23.01 2.26
CA LYS A 179 -13.85 23.50 3.65
C LYS A 179 -14.32 22.44 4.64
N GLY A 180 -13.38 21.93 5.43
CA GLY A 180 -13.64 20.88 6.43
C GLY A 180 -13.82 19.50 5.81
N HIS A 181 -13.77 18.50 6.67
CA HIS A 181 -14.03 17.10 6.37
C HIS A 181 -14.60 16.46 7.63
N THR A 182 -15.75 15.83 7.55
CA THR A 182 -16.44 15.22 8.70
C THR A 182 -16.61 13.73 8.45
N PHE A 183 -16.76 12.95 9.53
CA PHE A 183 -17.04 11.52 9.42
C PHE A 183 -18.24 11.21 8.50
N LYS A 184 -19.27 12.06 8.55
CA LYS A 184 -20.47 11.91 7.71
C LYS A 184 -20.25 12.17 6.23
N ASP A 185 -19.18 12.86 5.87
CA ASP A 185 -18.85 13.02 4.46
C ASP A 185 -18.31 11.72 3.88
N LEU A 186 -17.67 10.87 4.71
CA LEU A 186 -17.22 9.53 4.30
C LEU A 186 -18.37 8.52 4.24
N VAL A 187 -19.28 8.58 5.22
CA VAL A 187 -20.42 7.63 5.33
C VAL A 187 -21.39 7.81 4.17
N GLY A 188 -21.53 6.77 3.35
CA GLY A 188 -22.52 6.77 2.28
C GLY A 188 -22.15 7.62 1.06
N SER A 189 -20.86 7.94 0.89
CA SER A 189 -20.33 8.71 -0.23
C SER A 189 -19.28 7.95 -1.05
N ASP A 190 -18.21 7.54 -0.39
CA ASP A 190 -16.93 7.23 -1.04
C ASP A 190 -16.89 5.78 -1.54
N LYS A 191 -16.24 5.60 -2.71
CA LYS A 191 -16.07 4.28 -3.34
C LYS A 191 -14.97 4.26 -4.38
N ALA A 192 -14.48 3.06 -4.66
CA ALA A 192 -13.53 2.79 -5.73
C ALA A 192 -14.06 1.72 -6.69
N GLN A 193 -13.78 1.88 -7.98
CA GLN A 193 -14.09 0.90 -9.03
C GLN A 193 -12.89 -0.01 -9.28
N PHE A 194 -13.13 -1.31 -9.26
CA PHE A 194 -12.17 -2.35 -9.57
C PHE A 194 -12.58 -3.06 -10.84
N GLN A 195 -11.64 -3.19 -11.79
CA GLN A 195 -11.81 -3.92 -13.04
C GLN A 195 -10.77 -5.03 -13.11
N LEU A 196 -11.19 -6.30 -13.07
CA LEU A 196 -10.28 -7.45 -13.07
C LEU A 196 -10.43 -8.25 -14.36
N THR A 197 -9.29 -8.60 -14.95
CA THR A 197 -9.19 -9.35 -16.20
C THR A 197 -8.61 -10.75 -15.97
N ASP A 198 -8.88 -11.67 -16.88
CA ASP A 198 -8.20 -12.97 -16.92
C ASP A 198 -6.84 -12.90 -17.64
N GLY A 199 -6.09 -14.01 -17.63
CA GLY A 199 -4.78 -14.12 -18.30
C GLY A 199 -4.82 -13.98 -19.83
N THR A 200 -6.00 -13.81 -20.43
CA THR A 200 -6.16 -13.45 -21.85
C THR A 200 -6.46 -11.97 -22.09
N GLY A 201 -6.63 -11.19 -21.00
CA GLY A 201 -7.01 -9.79 -21.02
C GLY A 201 -8.52 -9.55 -21.16
N GLU A 202 -9.36 -10.58 -20.99
CA GLU A 202 -10.81 -10.40 -20.99
C GLU A 202 -11.29 -9.87 -19.63
N LEU A 203 -12.13 -8.83 -19.62
CA LEU A 203 -12.72 -8.30 -18.40
C LEU A 203 -13.71 -9.32 -17.81
N VAL A 204 -13.42 -9.80 -16.60
CA VAL A 204 -14.22 -10.83 -15.90
C VAL A 204 -15.09 -10.21 -14.82
N LEU A 205 -14.53 -9.29 -14.03
CA LEU A 205 -15.22 -8.61 -12.93
C LEU A 205 -15.10 -7.10 -13.08
N ASP A 206 -16.18 -6.38 -12.82
CA ASP A 206 -16.21 -4.92 -12.74
C ASP A 206 -17.16 -4.54 -11.61
N PHE A 207 -16.69 -3.83 -10.59
CA PHE A 207 -17.49 -3.52 -9.42
C PHE A 207 -17.00 -2.29 -8.65
N PHE A 208 -17.91 -1.66 -7.92
CA PHE A 208 -17.61 -0.68 -6.89
C PHE A 208 -17.54 -1.35 -5.52
N VAL A 209 -16.59 -0.89 -4.70
CA VAL A 209 -16.52 -1.22 -3.27
C VAL A 209 -16.93 0.01 -2.45
N ASP A 210 -17.88 -0.18 -1.54
CA ASP A 210 -18.31 0.79 -0.53
C ASP A 210 -17.18 1.13 0.44
N TYR A 211 -16.94 2.42 0.71
CA TYR A 211 -15.90 2.78 1.66
C TYR A 211 -16.30 2.53 3.11
N ILE A 212 -17.39 3.14 3.54
CA ILE A 212 -17.98 2.99 4.87
C ILE A 212 -19.47 3.36 4.83
N SER A 213 -20.30 2.55 5.46
CA SER A 213 -21.75 2.71 5.52
C SER A 213 -22.28 2.44 6.93
N GLU A 214 -23.51 2.87 7.22
CA GLU A 214 -24.20 2.48 8.45
C GLU A 214 -24.41 0.95 8.48
N ASP A 215 -23.94 0.29 9.53
CA ASP A 215 -24.10 -1.14 9.76
C ASP A 215 -24.27 -1.44 11.26
N GLU A 216 -25.52 -1.59 11.70
CA GLU A 216 -25.85 -1.91 13.09
C GLU A 216 -25.31 -3.29 13.54
N SER A 217 -24.84 -4.12 12.62
CA SER A 217 -24.21 -5.40 12.96
C SER A 217 -22.77 -5.25 13.44
N GLN A 218 -22.13 -4.10 13.16
CA GLN A 218 -20.75 -3.82 13.55
C GLN A 218 -20.64 -3.18 14.93
N PRO A 219 -19.52 -3.40 15.65
CA PRO A 219 -19.28 -2.79 16.96
C PRO A 219 -19.37 -1.26 16.97
N SER A 220 -18.89 -0.60 15.91
CA SER A 220 -18.94 0.86 15.78
C SER A 220 -20.31 1.39 15.31
N GLY A 221 -21.18 0.51 14.80
CA GLY A 221 -22.40 0.88 14.06
C GLY A 221 -22.16 1.27 12.60
N TYR A 222 -20.93 1.14 12.10
CA TYR A 222 -20.51 1.42 10.73
C TYR A 222 -19.59 0.30 10.22
N GLY A 223 -19.56 0.06 8.92
CA GLY A 223 -18.67 -0.91 8.28
C GLY A 223 -18.69 -0.78 6.76
N SER A 224 -17.69 -1.36 6.09
CA SER A 224 -17.74 -1.48 4.63
C SER A 224 -18.76 -2.56 4.27
N LEU A 225 -19.70 -2.23 3.39
CA LEU A 225 -20.70 -3.19 2.90
C LEU A 225 -20.27 -3.89 1.61
N GLY A 226 -18.99 -3.76 1.24
CA GLY A 226 -18.37 -4.45 0.12
C GLY A 226 -18.97 -4.05 -1.22
N VAL A 227 -19.36 -5.05 -2.03
CA VAL A 227 -19.86 -4.86 -3.41
C VAL A 227 -21.38 -5.00 -3.55
N VAL A 228 -22.08 -5.25 -2.44
CA VAL A 228 -23.53 -5.57 -2.43
C VAL A 228 -24.36 -4.65 -1.54
N GLY A 229 -23.74 -3.72 -0.81
CA GLY A 229 -24.42 -2.75 0.04
C GLY A 229 -23.71 -1.41 0.04
N GLY A 230 -24.31 -0.41 0.70
CA GLY A 230 -23.83 0.96 0.67
C GLY A 230 -23.77 1.49 -0.76
N GLU A 231 -22.60 2.01 -1.14
CA GLU A 231 -22.33 2.43 -2.53
C GLU A 231 -21.64 1.35 -3.36
N GLY A 232 -21.38 0.20 -2.76
CA GLY A 232 -20.87 -1.00 -3.40
C GLY A 232 -21.85 -1.54 -4.43
N GLN A 233 -21.34 -1.93 -5.59
CA GLN A 233 -22.17 -2.44 -6.66
C GLN A 233 -21.38 -3.29 -7.65
N MET A 234 -21.86 -4.50 -7.94
CA MET A 234 -21.42 -5.28 -9.11
C MET A 234 -21.93 -4.66 -10.42
N LEU A 235 -21.03 -4.40 -11.36
CA LEU A 235 -21.32 -3.95 -12.73
C LEU A 235 -21.20 -5.11 -13.73
N LEU A 236 -20.24 -6.01 -13.51
CA LEU A 236 -20.00 -7.22 -14.29
C LEU A 236 -19.49 -8.34 -13.37
N GLY A 237 -19.87 -9.59 -13.68
CA GLY A 237 -19.39 -10.77 -12.99
C GLY A 237 -20.34 -11.30 -11.94
N ASP A 238 -19.88 -12.30 -11.19
CA ASP A 238 -20.62 -12.91 -10.08
C ASP A 238 -20.18 -12.28 -8.75
N ALA A 239 -21.13 -11.77 -7.96
CA ALA A 239 -20.85 -11.19 -6.66
C ALA A 239 -20.27 -12.24 -5.68
N ASP A 240 -20.65 -13.50 -5.85
CA ASP A 240 -20.17 -14.61 -5.00
C ASP A 240 -18.67 -14.90 -5.23
N ALA A 241 -18.07 -14.37 -6.30
CA ALA A 241 -16.62 -14.42 -6.51
C ALA A 241 -15.85 -13.49 -5.56
N ILE A 242 -16.50 -12.47 -4.99
CA ILE A 242 -15.89 -11.56 -4.02
C ILE A 242 -16.03 -12.21 -2.63
N VAL A 243 -14.94 -12.84 -2.19
CA VAL A 243 -14.88 -13.61 -0.93
C VAL A 243 -14.90 -12.68 0.28
N ALA A 244 -14.22 -11.54 0.18
CA ALA A 244 -14.24 -10.50 1.19
C ALA A 244 -13.90 -9.13 0.57
N ALA A 245 -14.39 -8.07 1.19
CA ALA A 245 -13.96 -6.70 0.95
C ALA A 245 -13.97 -5.94 2.28
N THR A 246 -12.98 -5.09 2.51
CA THR A 246 -12.91 -4.20 3.66
C THR A 246 -12.12 -2.94 3.30
N THR A 247 -12.07 -1.99 4.22
CA THR A 247 -11.40 -0.71 4.05
C THR A 247 -10.58 -0.36 5.27
N SER A 248 -9.65 0.59 5.14
CA SER A 248 -8.89 1.07 6.30
C SER A 248 -9.80 1.59 7.40
N LEU A 249 -10.86 2.34 7.07
CA LEU A 249 -11.76 2.89 8.08
C LEU A 249 -12.66 1.84 8.74
N ASP A 250 -13.13 0.84 7.99
CA ASP A 250 -13.82 -0.32 8.57
C ASP A 250 -12.91 -1.07 9.56
N ARG A 251 -11.66 -1.34 9.14
CA ARG A 251 -10.64 -1.97 9.98
C ARG A 251 -10.34 -1.14 11.24
N ASP A 252 -10.13 0.16 11.11
CA ASP A 252 -9.83 1.04 12.24
C ASP A 252 -10.97 1.02 13.27
N LEU A 253 -12.20 1.24 12.81
CA LEU A 253 -13.36 1.34 13.69
C LEU A 253 -13.73 0.00 14.34
N ASN A 254 -13.65 -1.10 13.59
CA ASN A 254 -14.19 -2.39 14.02
C ASN A 254 -13.10 -3.37 14.45
N ALA A 255 -12.13 -3.68 13.59
CA ALA A 255 -11.10 -4.68 13.86
C ALA A 255 -10.06 -4.19 14.90
N CYS A 256 -9.67 -2.91 14.82
CA CYS A 256 -8.75 -2.29 15.78
C CYS A 256 -9.43 -1.83 17.07
N GLY A 257 -10.77 -1.81 17.10
CA GLY A 257 -11.55 -1.44 18.29
C GLY A 257 -11.63 0.08 18.51
N TYR A 258 -11.42 0.89 17.49
CA TYR A 258 -11.48 2.35 17.56
C TYR A 258 -12.87 2.92 17.21
N GLY A 259 -13.94 2.16 17.42
CA GLY A 259 -15.31 2.56 17.08
C GLY A 259 -15.86 3.80 17.82
N GLY A 260 -15.10 4.40 18.73
CA GLY A 260 -15.44 5.67 19.38
C GLY A 260 -15.14 6.92 18.54
N TYR A 261 -14.33 6.81 17.49
CA TYR A 261 -13.86 7.93 16.67
C TYR A 261 -14.83 8.25 15.51
N ILE A 262 -16.14 8.33 15.79
CA ILE A 262 -17.18 8.59 14.76
C ILE A 262 -17.57 10.08 14.64
N VAL A 263 -16.78 10.97 15.24
CA VAL A 263 -16.97 12.43 15.21
C VAL A 263 -15.68 13.09 14.73
N ASP A 264 -14.61 12.86 15.48
CA ASP A 264 -13.25 13.29 15.17
C ASP A 264 -12.38 12.05 15.04
N SER A 265 -11.51 12.00 14.01
CA SER A 265 -10.48 10.98 13.91
C SER A 265 -9.42 11.19 15.00
N PRO A 266 -8.55 10.21 15.29
CA PRO A 266 -7.43 10.44 16.20
C PRO A 266 -6.54 11.58 15.69
N ALA A 267 -6.09 12.45 16.60
CA ALA A 267 -5.27 13.60 16.24
C ALA A 267 -3.92 13.18 15.67
N THR A 268 -3.47 13.87 14.62
CA THR A 268 -2.17 13.69 13.96
C THR A 268 -1.63 15.03 13.44
N ASP A 269 -0.38 15.05 12.96
CA ASP A 269 0.24 16.17 12.24
C ASP A 269 0.26 15.96 10.71
N GLU A 270 0.77 16.94 9.96
CA GLU A 270 0.88 16.90 8.49
C GLU A 270 1.78 15.76 7.96
N SER A 271 2.58 15.14 8.82
CA SER A 271 3.41 13.96 8.50
C SER A 271 2.71 12.64 8.85
N TYR A 272 1.47 12.70 9.32
CA TYR A 272 0.69 11.56 9.79
C TYR A 272 1.38 10.78 10.91
N THR A 273 2.02 11.48 11.85
CA THR A 273 2.64 10.85 13.03
C THR A 273 1.59 10.02 13.79
N PRO A 274 1.82 8.72 14.02
CA PRO A 274 0.85 7.86 14.71
C PRO A 274 0.44 8.39 16.08
N ASN A 275 -0.86 8.36 16.37
CA ASN A 275 -1.40 8.75 17.66
C ASN A 275 -1.14 7.64 18.70
N ALA A 276 -0.62 7.99 19.88
CA ALA A 276 -0.26 7.03 20.92
C ALA A 276 -1.44 6.23 21.51
N GLU A 277 -2.68 6.73 21.40
CA GLU A 277 -3.88 6.00 21.86
C GLU A 277 -4.47 5.08 20.80
N THR A 278 -4.12 5.33 19.53
CA THR A 278 -4.60 4.59 18.36
C THR A 278 -3.45 4.32 17.40
N GLU A 279 -2.39 3.70 17.93
CA GLU A 279 -1.11 3.46 17.25
C GLU A 279 -1.27 2.75 15.91
N ASN A 280 -2.34 1.96 15.75
CA ASN A 280 -2.63 1.19 14.54
C ASN A 280 -3.59 1.88 13.56
N TRP A 281 -4.05 3.10 13.84
CA TRP A 281 -4.97 3.82 12.95
C TRP A 281 -4.32 4.06 11.58
N ASP A 282 -5.00 3.67 10.51
CA ASP A 282 -4.55 3.89 9.14
C ASP A 282 -5.21 5.13 8.56
N TYR A 283 -4.47 6.24 8.59
CA TYR A 283 -4.92 7.50 8.04
C TYR A 283 -5.08 7.46 6.52
N ARG A 284 -4.56 6.45 5.81
CA ARG A 284 -4.73 6.38 4.36
C ARG A 284 -6.12 5.84 4.03
N VAL A 285 -6.68 6.26 2.90
CA VAL A 285 -7.86 5.59 2.34
C VAL A 285 -7.38 4.35 1.57
N VAL A 286 -7.73 3.18 2.12
CA VAL A 286 -7.33 1.87 1.59
C VAL A 286 -8.57 1.03 1.36
N TYR A 287 -8.60 0.34 0.22
CA TYR A 287 -9.59 -0.69 -0.09
C TYR A 287 -8.86 -2.01 -0.27
N ASP A 288 -9.34 -3.07 0.36
CA ASP A 288 -8.84 -4.42 0.22
C ASP A 288 -9.97 -5.34 -0.29
N VAL A 289 -9.69 -6.13 -1.31
CA VAL A 289 -10.65 -7.09 -1.90
C VAL A 289 -9.98 -8.44 -2.10
N TRP A 290 -10.66 -9.51 -1.68
CA TRP A 290 -10.27 -10.89 -1.90
C TRP A 290 -11.25 -11.55 -2.86
N VAL A 291 -10.72 -12.05 -3.97
CA VAL A 291 -11.51 -12.63 -5.07
C VAL A 291 -11.13 -14.09 -5.24
N SER A 292 -12.10 -14.99 -5.40
CA SER A 292 -11.82 -16.39 -5.71
C SER A 292 -11.10 -16.48 -7.07
N ALA A 293 -9.90 -17.08 -7.10
CA ALA A 293 -9.14 -17.24 -8.34
C ALA A 293 -9.90 -18.12 -9.37
N SER A 294 -10.85 -18.93 -8.90
CA SER A 294 -11.73 -19.73 -9.75
C SER A 294 -12.62 -18.90 -10.69
N ALA A 295 -12.86 -17.62 -10.36
CA ALA A 295 -13.63 -16.70 -11.20
C ALA A 295 -12.98 -16.47 -12.57
N PHE A 296 -11.66 -16.59 -12.67
CA PHE A 296 -10.90 -16.39 -13.91
C PHE A 296 -10.74 -17.69 -14.73
N GLY A 297 -11.34 -18.79 -14.27
CA GLY A 297 -11.38 -20.06 -14.97
C GLY A 297 -9.98 -20.62 -15.29
N ALA A 298 -9.84 -21.24 -16.46
CA ALA A 298 -8.59 -21.87 -16.87
C ALA A 298 -7.53 -20.88 -17.40
N ALA A 299 -7.94 -19.65 -17.70
CA ALA A 299 -7.02 -18.59 -18.12
C ALA A 299 -6.20 -18.05 -16.95
N GLY A 300 -6.68 -18.23 -15.71
CA GLY A 300 -6.07 -17.66 -14.52
C GLY A 300 -6.31 -16.16 -14.41
N PHE A 301 -5.95 -15.59 -13.28
CA PHE A 301 -5.97 -14.14 -13.09
C PHE A 301 -5.00 -13.46 -14.06
N GLY A 302 -5.42 -12.33 -14.64
CA GLY A 302 -4.59 -11.50 -15.49
C GLY A 302 -4.12 -10.27 -14.74
N ASP A 303 -5.02 -9.29 -14.59
CA ASP A 303 -4.67 -7.98 -14.05
C ASP A 303 -5.85 -7.32 -13.32
N ALA A 304 -5.55 -6.33 -12.46
CA ALA A 304 -6.50 -5.52 -11.71
C ALA A 304 -6.24 -4.03 -11.92
N ALA A 305 -7.19 -3.35 -12.56
CA ALA A 305 -7.11 -1.93 -12.88
C ALA A 305 -8.11 -1.08 -12.08
N ILE A 306 -7.71 0.15 -11.75
CA ILE A 306 -8.56 1.15 -11.10
C ILE A 306 -8.90 2.25 -12.09
N SER A 307 -10.15 2.24 -12.55
CA SER A 307 -10.65 3.20 -13.54
C SER A 307 -11.27 4.45 -12.92
N TYR A 308 -11.68 4.39 -11.65
CA TYR A 308 -12.45 5.44 -11.01
C TYR A 308 -12.37 5.39 -9.48
N VAL A 309 -12.23 6.56 -8.87
CA VAL A 309 -12.37 6.78 -7.42
C VAL A 309 -13.24 8.00 -7.15
N HIS A 310 -14.15 7.88 -6.19
CA HIS A 310 -14.90 8.98 -5.61
C HIS A 310 -14.53 9.19 -4.16
N ALA A 311 -14.15 10.42 -3.82
CA ALA A 311 -13.79 10.87 -2.48
C ALA A 311 -14.38 12.26 -2.26
N SER A 312 -15.45 12.40 -1.46
CA SER A 312 -16.15 13.68 -1.25
C SER A 312 -16.28 14.02 0.24
N PRO A 313 -15.65 15.12 0.73
CA PRO A 313 -14.77 16.00 -0.01
C PRO A 313 -13.38 15.40 -0.22
N SER A 314 -12.81 15.61 -1.40
CA SER A 314 -11.36 15.45 -1.57
C SER A 314 -10.59 16.70 -1.11
N LYS A 315 -9.27 16.58 -0.96
CA LYS A 315 -8.36 17.73 -0.80
C LYS A 315 -8.15 18.51 -2.10
N TYR A 316 -8.65 18.00 -3.22
CA TYR A 316 -8.57 18.61 -4.53
C TYR A 316 -9.88 19.35 -4.85
N PRO A 317 -9.93 20.17 -5.92
CA PRO A 317 -11.15 20.88 -6.32
C PRO A 317 -12.26 19.98 -6.88
N SER A 318 -11.95 18.69 -7.08
CA SER A 318 -12.86 17.70 -7.66
C SER A 318 -12.81 16.46 -6.80
N ASP A 319 -13.99 16.04 -6.31
CA ASP A 319 -14.20 14.81 -5.54
C ASP A 319 -14.04 13.52 -6.36
N THR A 320 -13.72 13.68 -7.63
CA THR A 320 -13.37 12.58 -8.53
C THR A 320 -12.09 12.90 -9.24
N LEU A 321 -11.21 11.89 -9.31
CA LEU A 321 -10.00 11.93 -10.13
C LEU A 321 -10.10 10.86 -11.20
N VAL A 322 -9.89 11.28 -12.44
CA VAL A 322 -9.54 10.35 -13.51
C VAL A 322 -8.03 10.20 -13.44
N VAL A 323 -7.60 8.96 -13.25
CA VAL A 323 -6.19 8.59 -13.17
C VAL A 323 -5.75 7.86 -14.43
N THR A 324 -4.45 7.91 -14.68
CA THR A 324 -3.78 7.12 -15.72
C THR A 324 -2.70 6.30 -15.07
N GLU A 325 -2.63 5.02 -15.45
CA GLU A 325 -1.54 4.14 -15.06
C GLU A 325 -0.20 4.66 -15.59
N GLY A 326 0.86 4.47 -14.82
CA GLY A 326 2.22 4.83 -15.16
C GLY A 326 3.24 4.07 -14.32
N PRO A 327 4.54 4.16 -14.67
CA PRO A 327 5.58 3.46 -13.94
C PRO A 327 5.60 3.88 -12.48
N CYS A 328 5.73 2.93 -11.56
CA CYS A 328 5.97 3.26 -10.16
C CYS A 328 7.35 3.90 -9.97
N PRO A 329 7.49 4.91 -9.09
CA PRO A 329 8.79 5.49 -8.79
C PRO A 329 9.74 4.39 -8.27
N SER A 330 10.89 4.20 -8.92
CA SER A 330 11.93 3.31 -8.43
C SER A 330 12.68 3.99 -7.28
N THR A 331 13.02 3.23 -6.24
CA THR A 331 13.85 3.70 -5.12
C THR A 331 15.32 3.87 -5.50
N CYS A 332 15.72 3.39 -6.67
CA CYS A 332 17.02 3.67 -7.26
C CYS A 332 16.94 5.05 -7.90
N GLU A 333 17.31 6.10 -7.16
CA GLU A 333 17.56 7.40 -7.76
C GLU A 333 18.71 7.22 -8.77
N ASP A 334 18.43 7.42 -10.06
CA ASP A 334 19.46 7.67 -11.08
C ASP A 334 20.12 9.03 -10.82
N GLU A 335 20.69 9.24 -9.63
CA GLU A 335 21.69 10.29 -9.40
C GLU A 335 23.04 9.81 -9.93
N ASP A 336 23.10 9.39 -11.19
CA ASP A 336 24.37 9.41 -11.91
C ASP A 336 24.51 10.86 -12.41
N PRO A 337 25.35 11.70 -11.76
CA PRO A 337 25.52 13.07 -12.21
C PRO A 337 25.95 13.04 -13.68
N PRO A 338 25.40 13.91 -14.54
CA PRO A 338 25.69 13.88 -15.96
C PRO A 338 27.20 13.90 -16.13
N ALA A 339 27.76 12.82 -16.70
CA ALA A 339 29.17 12.72 -17.01
C ALA A 339 29.56 13.98 -17.75
N GLY A 340 30.24 14.89 -17.05
CA GLY A 340 30.63 16.17 -17.57
C GLY A 340 31.58 15.93 -18.72
N GLU A 341 31.07 16.08 -19.95
CA GLU A 341 31.90 16.19 -21.13
C GLU A 341 32.77 17.45 -20.98
N GLY A 342 34.01 17.28 -20.54
CA GLY A 342 35.04 18.31 -20.66
C GLY A 342 35.94 18.45 -19.44
N GLY A 343 37.02 17.69 -19.42
CA GLY A 343 38.11 17.92 -18.50
C GLY A 343 39.33 17.11 -18.87
N SER A 344 40.10 17.59 -19.85
CA SER A 344 41.44 17.09 -20.15
C SER A 344 42.25 16.97 -18.86
N ASP A 345 42.73 15.77 -18.59
CA ASP A 345 43.82 15.45 -17.67
C ASP A 345 44.95 16.49 -17.77
N PRO A 346 45.28 17.17 -16.65
CA PRO A 346 46.61 17.70 -16.47
C PRO A 346 47.08 17.39 -15.05
N GLY A 347 47.68 16.23 -14.88
CA GLY A 347 48.83 16.12 -13.99
C GLY A 347 48.54 15.52 -12.61
N GLU A 348 49.17 14.37 -12.42
CA GLU A 348 49.56 13.81 -11.13
C GLU A 348 49.99 14.89 -10.14
N VAL A 349 49.30 14.93 -9.01
CA VAL A 349 49.85 15.43 -7.74
C VAL A 349 49.82 14.24 -6.77
N PRO A 350 50.97 13.75 -6.27
CA PRO A 350 50.97 12.65 -5.32
C PRO A 350 50.50 13.18 -3.97
N GLY A 351 49.26 12.84 -3.61
CA GLY A 351 48.66 13.12 -2.31
C GLY A 351 48.03 11.84 -1.78
N GLU A 352 48.87 11.03 -1.13
CA GLU A 352 48.55 10.10 -0.04
C GLU A 352 47.08 9.61 0.03
N ASP A 353 46.74 8.66 -0.84
CA ASP A 353 45.61 7.76 -0.62
C ASP A 353 46.00 6.78 0.50
N GLU A 354 45.43 6.97 1.68
CA GLU A 354 45.58 6.07 2.81
C GLU A 354 44.74 4.82 2.54
N VAL A 355 45.31 3.90 1.77
CA VAL A 355 44.75 2.56 1.53
C VAL A 355 44.79 1.80 2.84
N CYS A 356 43.62 1.45 3.42
CA CYS A 356 43.52 0.53 4.56
C CYS A 356 44.22 -0.79 4.17
N GLN A 357 45.41 -1.03 4.72
CA GLN A 357 46.03 -2.36 4.64
C GLN A 357 45.36 -3.24 5.70
N GLU A 358 44.86 -4.42 5.29
CA GLU A 358 44.18 -5.43 6.14
C GLU A 358 45.07 -6.06 7.23
N THR A 359 46.07 -5.35 7.76
CA THR A 359 46.97 -5.89 8.77
C THR A 359 47.16 -4.90 9.91
N GLY A 360 46.32 -5.01 10.93
CA GLY A 360 46.60 -4.44 12.24
C GLY A 360 45.34 -4.06 13.01
N ASP A 361 45.14 -4.71 14.15
CA ASP A 361 44.01 -4.58 15.07
C ASP A 361 43.94 -3.20 15.78
N GLU A 362 44.43 -2.11 15.18
CA GLU A 362 44.50 -0.79 15.81
C GLU A 362 43.60 0.22 15.09
N CYS A 363 42.69 0.86 15.83
CA CYS A 363 41.73 1.85 15.31
C CYS A 363 41.71 3.09 16.21
N ALA A 364 41.40 4.29 15.69
CA ALA A 364 41.22 5.49 16.53
C ALA A 364 39.73 5.86 16.69
N SER A 365 38.90 5.44 15.74
CA SER A 365 37.46 5.68 15.71
C SER A 365 36.72 4.57 14.96
N ASN A 366 35.39 4.49 15.11
CA ASN A 366 34.56 3.51 14.37
C ASN A 366 34.58 3.72 12.85
N THR A 367 35.03 4.89 12.39
CA THR A 367 35.20 5.21 10.97
C THR A 367 36.55 4.75 10.41
N ASP A 368 37.49 4.30 11.26
CA ASP A 368 38.78 3.76 10.83
C ASP A 368 38.71 2.26 10.64
N CYS A 369 38.62 1.82 9.38
CA CYS A 369 38.91 0.46 8.88
C CYS A 369 38.47 -0.77 9.74
N CYS A 370 37.42 -0.68 10.56
CA CYS A 370 36.85 -1.86 11.22
C CYS A 370 35.95 -2.63 10.23
N ALA A 371 35.97 -3.97 10.29
CA ALA A 371 35.09 -4.80 9.48
C ALA A 371 33.62 -4.54 9.84
N TYR A 372 32.71 -4.74 8.87
CA TYR A 372 31.27 -4.53 9.07
C TYR A 372 30.74 -5.41 10.21
N GLY A 373 30.34 -4.78 11.31
CA GLY A 373 29.88 -5.46 12.54
C GLY A 373 30.81 -5.33 13.74
N ASP A 374 32.02 -4.79 13.56
CA ASP A 374 32.96 -4.49 14.64
C ASP A 374 32.89 -3.01 15.06
N VAL A 375 33.19 -2.73 16.33
CA VAL A 375 33.33 -1.37 16.86
C VAL A 375 34.73 -1.14 17.40
N CYS A 376 35.26 0.06 17.19
CA CYS A 376 36.54 0.44 17.74
C CYS A 376 36.43 0.67 19.26
N PHE A 377 37.01 -0.24 20.05
CA PHE A 377 36.98 -0.15 21.51
C PHE A 377 38.40 -0.24 22.10
N ASN A 378 38.80 0.81 22.83
CA ASN A 378 40.16 0.97 23.37
C ASN A 378 41.29 0.83 22.34
N GLY A 379 41.01 1.31 21.14
CA GLY A 379 41.97 1.31 20.06
C GLY A 379 42.07 -0.02 19.32
N VAL A 380 41.11 -0.94 19.50
CA VAL A 380 41.07 -2.23 18.82
C VAL A 380 39.67 -2.49 18.27
N CYS A 381 39.54 -2.95 17.03
CA CYS A 381 38.25 -3.36 16.47
C CYS A 381 37.77 -4.63 17.18
N GLN A 382 36.57 -4.61 17.75
CA GLN A 382 35.97 -5.76 18.45
C GLN A 382 34.56 -6.04 17.92
N PRO A 383 34.16 -7.31 17.75
CA PRO A 383 32.82 -7.66 17.30
C PRO A 383 31.74 -7.20 18.28
N PHE A 384 30.67 -6.64 17.73
CA PHE A 384 29.54 -6.13 18.49
C PHE A 384 28.61 -7.26 18.94
N ASP A 385 28.93 -7.93 20.04
CA ASP A 385 28.04 -8.93 20.65
C ASP A 385 26.90 -8.23 21.42
N ILE A 386 25.69 -8.24 20.85
CA ILE A 386 24.46 -7.88 21.56
C ILE A 386 24.11 -9.04 22.51
N PRO A 387 24.07 -8.84 23.84
CA PRO A 387 23.64 -9.89 24.75
C PRO A 387 22.17 -10.24 24.50
N ARG A 388 21.91 -11.51 24.17
CA ARG A 388 20.57 -12.09 24.09
C ARG A 388 19.90 -12.23 25.46
#